data_AF-V5AQJ7-F1
#
_entry.id   AF-V5AQJ7-F1
#
_cell.length_a   1.000
_cell.length_b   1.000
_cell.length_c   1.000
_cell.angle_alpha   90.00
_cell.angle_beta   90.00
_cell.angle_gamma   90.00
#
_symmetry.space_group_name_H-M   'P 1'
#
loop_
_entity.id
_entity.type
_entity.pdbx_description
1 polymer ?
#
loop_
_entity_poly.entity_id
_entity_poly.type
_entity_poly.pdbx_seq_one_letter_code
_entity_poly.pdbx_strand_id
1 'polypeptide(L)'
;MQVWGLVGRSPFPPSSSGKALEGSRRIPTADAHLLRKAGIIEDASSTITGGWIIPFSVVEEKTTGLRRRWFAWPRDKNRDDPYEANAALLHISHYLPPVMAETASCLDLKASFFQVFLPRETRHLFRCRVEDGTLVELTRLAVGYKASPEILQIIITSAIAGVTTVVHRLWAAPPLVRVDVWIDNIRIAGSKSDATLWETQALRNADGRHATTGKNANRALRSAPFWGCNLLTHTGRYP
;
A
#
# COMPACT_ATOMS: atom_id res chain seq x y z
N MET A 1 5.21 16.18 -7.75
CA MET A 1 4.41 15.46 -6.73
C MET A 1 5.20 15.49 -5.41
N GLN A 2 4.82 16.36 -4.46
CA GLN A 2 5.58 16.67 -3.23
C GLN A 2 5.24 15.75 -2.04
N VAL A 3 4.92 14.48 -2.30
CA VAL A 3 4.48 13.53 -1.26
C VAL A 3 5.48 13.46 -0.09
N TRP A 4 6.77 13.44 -0.40
CA TRP A 4 7.83 13.38 0.62
C TRP A 4 8.10 14.69 1.34
N GLY A 5 7.73 15.83 0.75
CA GLY A 5 7.92 17.15 1.35
C GLY A 5 7.04 17.39 2.58
N LEU A 6 5.91 16.67 2.68
CA LEU A 6 5.01 16.69 3.82
C LEU A 6 5.44 15.69 4.90
N VAL A 7 5.89 14.50 4.50
CA VAL A 7 6.39 13.45 5.42
C VAL A 7 7.61 13.93 6.22
N GLY A 8 8.50 14.72 5.60
CA GLY A 8 9.74 15.21 6.20
C GLY A 8 9.62 16.40 7.15
N ARG A 9 8.44 17.04 7.27
CA ARG A 9 8.25 18.23 8.11
C ARG A 9 7.49 17.88 9.38
N SER A 10 8.21 17.39 10.40
CA SER A 10 7.69 17.49 11.78
C SER A 10 7.92 18.93 12.26
N PRO A 11 6.88 19.74 12.52
CA PRO A 11 7.06 21.08 13.08
C PRO A 11 7.38 21.05 14.58
N PHE A 12 7.33 19.87 15.21
CA PHE A 12 7.58 19.69 16.63
C PHE A 12 8.99 19.11 16.87
N PRO A 13 9.66 19.50 17.97
CA PRO A 13 10.88 18.84 18.42
C PRO A 13 10.65 17.33 18.56
N PRO A 14 11.69 16.48 18.42
CA PRO A 14 11.55 15.04 18.55
C PRO A 14 10.77 14.71 19.82
N SER A 15 9.60 14.09 19.64
CA SER A 15 8.66 13.73 20.70
C SER A 15 9.44 13.03 21.81
N SER A 16 9.54 13.67 22.98
CA SER A 16 10.10 13.03 24.17
C SER A 16 9.31 11.74 24.38
N SER A 17 10.00 10.61 24.43
CA SER A 17 9.42 9.27 24.49
C SER A 17 8.18 9.23 25.38
N GLY A 18 6.99 9.31 24.78
CA GLY A 18 5.77 8.90 25.45
C GLY A 18 6.02 7.50 25.98
N LYS A 19 5.56 7.21 27.21
CA LYS A 19 5.82 6.02 28.04
C LYS A 19 5.46 4.65 27.41
N ALA A 20 5.69 4.44 26.12
CA ALA A 20 5.84 3.12 25.54
C ALA A 20 7.06 2.49 26.22
N LEU A 21 6.85 1.38 26.93
CA LEU A 21 7.94 0.61 27.53
C LEU A 21 9.03 0.44 26.48
N GLU A 22 10.28 0.69 26.84
CA GLU A 22 11.42 0.59 25.92
C GLU A 22 11.52 -0.79 25.24
N GLY A 23 10.93 -1.83 25.85
CA GLY A 23 10.76 -3.16 25.26
C GLY A 23 9.80 -3.23 24.05
N SER A 24 8.79 -2.36 23.97
CA SER A 24 7.82 -2.34 22.85
C SER A 24 8.39 -1.80 21.53
N ARG A 25 9.61 -1.25 21.55
CA ARG A 25 10.32 -0.70 20.39
C ARG A 25 11.46 -1.61 19.93
N ARG A 26 11.38 -2.91 20.23
CA ARG A 26 12.41 -3.89 19.94
C ARG A 26 11.94 -4.95 18.95
N ILE A 27 12.76 -5.22 17.94
CA ILE A 27 12.58 -6.33 17.00
C ILE A 27 13.41 -7.53 17.50
N PRO A 28 12.85 -8.75 17.51
CA PRO A 28 13.63 -9.95 17.74
C PRO A 28 14.82 -10.07 16.78
N THR A 29 16.00 -10.48 17.26
CA THR A 29 17.21 -10.52 16.41
C THR A 29 17.03 -11.37 15.14
N ALA A 30 16.31 -12.49 15.25
CA ALA A 30 15.98 -13.34 14.11
C ALA A 30 15.10 -12.62 13.07
N ASP A 31 14.08 -11.89 13.52
CA ASP A 31 13.20 -11.11 12.64
C ASP A 31 13.99 -9.96 11.99
N ALA A 32 14.87 -9.29 12.74
CA ALA A 32 15.71 -8.21 12.23
C ALA A 32 16.65 -8.68 11.10
N HIS A 33 17.23 -9.88 11.23
CA HIS A 33 18.05 -10.47 10.16
C HIS A 33 17.24 -10.68 8.87
N LEU A 34 16.00 -11.21 8.97
CA LEU A 34 15.12 -11.39 7.82
C LEU A 34 14.72 -10.06 7.17
N LEU A 35 14.39 -9.04 7.98
CA LEU A 35 14.01 -7.72 7.50
C LEU A 35 15.17 -6.99 6.82
N ARG A 36 16.41 -7.16 7.31
CA ARG A 36 17.62 -6.64 6.64
C ARG A 36 17.85 -7.32 5.30
N LYS A 37 17.75 -8.64 5.23
CA LYS A 37 17.90 -9.40 3.98
C LYS A 37 16.83 -9.00 2.95
N ALA A 38 15.62 -8.69 3.40
CA ALA A 38 14.54 -8.15 2.57
C ALA A 38 14.72 -6.66 2.22
N GLY A 39 15.73 -5.99 2.80
CA GLY A 39 15.98 -4.57 2.61
C GLY A 39 14.87 -3.68 3.14
N ILE A 40 14.14 -4.09 4.18
CA ILE A 40 13.06 -3.33 4.84
C ILE A 40 13.61 -2.42 5.93
N ILE A 41 14.67 -2.87 6.61
CA ILE A 41 15.40 -2.10 7.61
C ILE A 41 16.89 -2.06 7.28
N GLU A 42 17.58 -1.02 7.75
CA GLU A 42 19.03 -0.88 7.70
C GLU A 42 19.56 -0.25 9.00
N ASP A 43 20.89 -0.21 9.16
CA ASP A 43 21.51 0.52 10.27
C ASP A 43 21.12 1.99 10.22
N ALA A 44 20.78 2.54 11.39
CA ALA A 44 20.35 3.92 11.45
C ALA A 44 21.47 4.88 11.03
N SER A 45 21.10 5.89 10.25
CA SER A 45 21.99 7.01 9.91
C SER A 45 22.34 7.83 11.16
N SER A 46 23.40 8.65 11.07
CA SER A 46 23.86 9.52 12.16
C SER A 46 22.89 10.68 12.47
N THR A 47 21.85 10.89 11.66
CA THR A 47 20.78 11.86 11.92
C THR A 47 20.14 11.60 13.28
N ILE A 48 19.77 12.65 14.00
CA ILE A 48 19.07 12.53 15.29
C ILE A 48 17.73 11.83 15.06
N THR A 49 17.38 10.89 15.95
CA THR A 49 16.09 10.17 15.86
C THR A 49 14.94 11.15 16.01
N GLY A 50 14.13 11.28 14.97
CA GLY A 50 12.96 12.16 14.94
C GLY A 50 11.65 11.42 15.25
N GLY A 51 11.64 10.09 15.19
CA GLY A 51 10.44 9.31 15.48
C GLY A 51 10.73 7.83 15.70
N TRP A 52 9.80 7.18 16.40
CA TRP A 52 9.89 5.78 16.79
C TRP A 52 8.73 4.97 16.22
N ILE A 53 9.01 3.72 15.87
CA ILE A 53 8.00 2.71 15.53
C ILE A 53 7.85 1.70 16.67
N ILE A 54 6.65 1.15 16.77
CA ILE A 54 6.34 -0.04 17.54
C ILE A 54 6.34 -1.21 16.55
N PRO A 55 7.40 -2.05 16.51
CA PRO A 55 7.40 -3.25 15.68
C PRO A 55 6.62 -4.38 16.34
N PHE A 56 5.86 -5.13 15.54
CA PHE A 56 5.22 -6.35 16.00
C PHE A 56 4.92 -7.28 14.81
N SER A 57 4.69 -8.56 15.12
CA SER A 57 4.33 -9.57 14.14
C SER A 57 2.94 -10.12 14.44
N VAL A 58 2.11 -10.26 13.40
CA VAL A 58 0.80 -10.92 13.47
C VAL A 58 0.91 -12.27 12.78
N VAL A 59 0.34 -13.30 13.37
CA VAL A 59 0.22 -14.62 12.74
C VAL A 59 -1.21 -14.75 12.20
N GLU A 60 -1.30 -14.95 10.90
CA GLU A 60 -2.55 -15.20 10.18
C GLU A 60 -2.68 -16.68 9.89
N GLU A 61 -3.86 -17.24 10.11
CA GLU A 61 -4.21 -18.54 9.58
C GLU A 61 -4.64 -18.42 8.12
N LYS A 62 -4.05 -19.25 7.25
CA LYS A 62 -4.46 -19.39 5.85
C LYS A 62 -4.74 -20.85 5.54
N THR A 63 -5.48 -21.07 4.45
CA THR A 63 -5.70 -22.41 3.87
C THR A 63 -4.39 -23.14 3.56
N THR A 64 -3.29 -22.41 3.32
CA THR A 64 -1.95 -22.96 3.06
C THR A 64 -1.08 -23.07 4.33
N GLY A 65 -1.66 -22.86 5.53
CA GLY A 65 -0.97 -22.87 6.82
C GLY A 65 -0.81 -21.48 7.45
N LEU A 66 -0.07 -21.42 8.57
CA LEU A 66 0.17 -20.18 9.31
C LEU A 66 1.15 -19.27 8.56
N ARG A 67 0.79 -17.99 8.44
CA ARG A 67 1.62 -16.95 7.85
C ARG A 67 1.88 -15.85 8.86
N ARG A 68 3.16 -15.62 9.19
CA ARG A 68 3.58 -14.45 9.96
C ARG A 68 3.69 -13.21 9.06
N ARG A 69 3.18 -12.08 9.52
CA ARG A 69 3.35 -10.75 8.91
C ARG A 69 3.94 -9.79 9.91
N TRP A 70 4.96 -9.06 9.49
CA TRP A 70 5.58 -8.02 10.30
C TRP A 70 4.94 -6.67 10.02
N PHE A 71 4.77 -5.85 11.06
CA PHE A 71 4.20 -4.51 11.01
C PHE A 71 5.07 -3.53 11.78
N ALA A 72 5.09 -2.29 11.28
CA ALA A 72 5.63 -1.13 11.96
C ALA A 72 4.50 -0.14 12.22
N TRP A 73 4.25 0.17 13.48
CA TRP A 73 3.28 1.18 13.87
C TRP A 73 3.97 2.42 14.45
N PRO A 74 4.10 3.51 13.68
CA PRO A 74 4.66 4.77 14.15
C PRO A 74 3.60 5.57 14.92
N ARG A 75 3.17 5.05 16.08
CA ARG A 75 2.05 5.59 16.88
C ARG A 75 2.21 7.08 17.19
N ASP A 76 3.38 7.46 17.70
CA ASP A 76 3.65 8.85 18.10
C ASP A 76 3.69 9.76 16.88
N LYS A 77 4.32 9.34 15.78
CA LYS A 77 4.29 10.09 14.50
C LYS A 77 2.86 10.26 13.99
N ASN A 78 2.03 9.22 14.00
CA ASN A 78 0.64 9.33 13.54
C ASN A 78 -0.15 10.37 14.35
N ARG A 79 0.11 10.47 15.66
CA ARG A 79 -0.53 11.44 16.55
C ARG A 79 0.00 12.85 16.32
N ASP A 80 1.32 12.99 16.18
CA ASP A 80 2.01 14.29 16.20
C ASP A 80 2.12 14.92 14.80
N ASP A 81 1.92 14.14 13.74
CA ASP A 81 1.93 14.61 12.35
C ASP A 81 0.65 15.40 12.04
N PRO A 82 0.74 16.70 11.67
CA PRO A 82 -0.44 17.49 11.36
C PRO A 82 -1.10 17.11 10.04
N TYR A 83 -0.42 16.31 9.19
CA TYR A 83 -0.97 15.86 7.94
C TYR A 83 -2.07 14.82 8.17
N GLU A 84 -3.29 15.13 7.76
CA GLU A 84 -4.35 14.13 7.64
C GLU A 84 -4.44 13.67 6.19
N ALA A 85 -4.52 12.36 6.01
CA ALA A 85 -4.56 11.76 4.68
C ALA A 85 -5.83 12.22 3.96
N ASN A 86 -5.67 12.85 2.80
CA ASN A 86 -6.76 13.37 1.98
C ASN A 86 -6.97 12.51 0.73
N ALA A 87 -6.49 11.26 0.73
CA ALA A 87 -6.81 10.33 -0.33
C ALA A 87 -8.33 10.19 -0.44
N ALA A 88 -8.84 10.40 -1.66
CA ALA A 88 -10.22 10.10 -2.02
C ALA A 88 -10.44 8.58 -2.06
N LEU A 89 -10.27 7.91 -0.92
CA LEU A 89 -10.87 6.61 -0.66
C LEU A 89 -12.38 6.89 -0.52
N LEU A 90 -13.06 6.90 -1.66
CA LEU A 90 -14.48 7.20 -1.71
C LEU A 90 -15.26 6.13 -0.95
N HIS A 91 -16.51 6.43 -0.60
CA HIS A 91 -17.38 5.42 -0.03
C HIS A 91 -17.47 4.21 -0.99
N ILE A 92 -17.54 2.98 -0.46
CA ILE A 92 -17.54 1.73 -1.23
C ILE A 92 -18.53 1.73 -2.39
N SER A 93 -19.66 2.41 -2.24
CA SER A 93 -20.68 2.58 -3.29
C SER A 93 -20.15 3.20 -4.57
N HIS A 94 -19.10 4.03 -4.55
CA HIS A 94 -18.49 4.60 -5.75
C HIS A 94 -17.80 3.55 -6.63
N TYR A 95 -17.43 2.41 -6.05
CA TYR A 95 -16.70 1.33 -6.71
C TYR A 95 -17.63 0.17 -7.13
N LEU A 96 -18.93 0.27 -6.84
CA LEU A 96 -19.93 -0.73 -7.21
C LEU A 96 -20.49 -0.60 -8.64
N PRO A 97 -20.74 0.58 -9.22
CA PRO A 97 -21.29 0.71 -10.58
C PRO A 97 -20.56 -0.08 -11.68
N PRO A 98 -19.22 -0.20 -11.67
CA PRO A 98 -18.47 -0.98 -12.66
C PRO A 98 -18.74 -2.49 -12.65
N VAL A 99 -19.50 -3.01 -11.68
CA VAL A 99 -19.94 -4.41 -11.61
C VAL A 99 -20.86 -4.78 -12.76
N MET A 100 -21.52 -3.77 -13.35
CA MET A 100 -22.41 -3.96 -14.50
C MET A 100 -21.66 -3.97 -15.85
N ALA A 101 -20.34 -3.80 -15.86
CA ALA A 101 -19.55 -3.87 -17.09
C ALA A 101 -19.53 -5.29 -17.67
N GLU A 102 -19.35 -5.40 -19.00
CA GLU A 102 -19.26 -6.69 -19.70
C GLU A 102 -18.14 -7.58 -19.12
N THR A 103 -16.98 -6.98 -18.87
CA THR A 103 -15.82 -7.66 -18.30
C THR A 103 -15.16 -6.77 -17.25
N ALA A 104 -14.68 -7.39 -16.16
CA ALA A 104 -13.82 -6.75 -15.18
C ALA A 104 -12.59 -7.63 -14.90
N SER A 105 -11.43 -7.00 -14.74
CA SER A 105 -10.23 -7.59 -14.16
C SER A 105 -9.91 -6.90 -12.84
N CYS A 106 -9.44 -7.67 -11.87
CA CYS A 106 -8.95 -7.17 -10.59
C CYS A 106 -7.48 -7.55 -10.43
N LEU A 107 -6.63 -6.57 -10.12
CA LEU A 107 -5.23 -6.76 -9.81
C LEU A 107 -5.00 -6.37 -8.35
N ASP A 108 -4.20 -7.16 -7.64
CA ASP A 108 -3.79 -6.88 -6.27
C ASP A 108 -2.27 -6.66 -6.25
N LEU A 109 -1.77 -5.62 -5.60
CA LEU A 109 -0.33 -5.41 -5.42
C LEU A 109 0.15 -6.07 -4.11
N LYS A 110 0.86 -7.18 -4.26
CA LYS A 110 1.29 -7.99 -3.12
C LYS A 110 2.34 -7.26 -2.29
N ALA A 111 2.09 -7.10 -0.99
CA ALA A 111 3.05 -6.43 -0.08
C ALA A 111 3.43 -5.02 -0.57
N SER A 112 2.49 -4.34 -1.22
CA SER A 112 2.58 -3.02 -1.86
C SER A 112 3.38 -1.97 -1.07
N PHE A 113 3.11 -1.81 0.22
CA PHE A 113 3.84 -0.85 1.08
C PHE A 113 5.35 -1.11 1.13
N PHE A 114 5.79 -2.36 1.19
CA PHE A 114 7.22 -2.70 1.24
C PHE A 114 7.94 -2.51 -0.10
N GLN A 115 7.21 -2.20 -1.16
CA GLN A 115 7.78 -1.92 -2.49
C GLN A 115 8.07 -0.42 -2.68
N VAL A 116 7.56 0.44 -1.78
CA VAL A 116 7.78 1.89 -1.81
C VAL A 116 8.95 2.25 -0.90
N PHE A 117 10.01 2.80 -1.49
CA PHE A 117 11.18 3.28 -0.74
C PHE A 117 10.87 4.57 0.01
N LEU A 118 11.37 4.67 1.24
CA LEU A 118 11.43 5.92 1.98
C LEU A 118 12.68 6.72 1.55
N PRO A 119 12.55 8.03 1.28
CA PRO A 119 13.68 8.94 1.13
C PRO A 119 14.59 8.85 2.36
N ARG A 120 15.90 8.80 2.13
CA ARG A 120 16.90 8.63 3.19
C ARG A 120 16.74 9.67 4.30
N GLU A 121 16.43 10.89 3.89
CA GLU A 121 16.26 12.07 4.75
C GLU A 121 15.08 11.93 5.70
N THR A 122 14.10 11.04 5.42
CA THR A 122 12.91 10.83 6.25
C THR A 122 12.98 9.58 7.13
N ARG A 123 13.97 8.69 6.91
CA ARG A 123 14.05 7.39 7.60
C ARG A 123 14.25 7.53 9.10
N HIS A 124 14.91 8.60 9.54
CA HIS A 124 15.12 8.93 10.95
C HIS A 124 13.83 9.16 11.74
N LEU A 125 12.68 9.31 11.07
CA LEU A 125 11.35 9.40 11.66
C LEU A 125 10.74 8.02 11.99
N PHE A 126 11.35 6.94 11.51
CA PHE A 126 10.82 5.58 11.59
C PHE A 126 11.89 4.61 12.11
N ARG A 127 12.27 4.77 13.39
CA ARG A 127 13.32 3.97 14.03
C ARG A 127 12.81 3.02 15.10
N CYS A 128 13.54 1.94 15.30
CA CYS A 128 13.38 1.03 16.44
C CYS A 128 14.74 0.41 16.78
N ARG A 129 14.77 -0.37 17.86
CA ARG A 129 15.95 -1.14 18.24
C ARG A 129 15.78 -2.61 17.88
N VAL A 130 16.89 -3.29 17.70
CA VAL A 130 16.95 -4.76 17.76
C VAL A 130 17.12 -5.16 19.23
N GLU A 131 16.80 -6.41 19.58
CA GLU A 131 17.01 -6.95 20.94
C GLU A 131 18.43 -6.76 21.47
N ASP A 132 19.44 -6.85 20.59
CA ASP A 132 20.85 -6.61 20.91
C ASP A 132 21.21 -5.12 21.16
N GLY A 133 20.23 -4.22 21.02
CA GLY A 133 20.38 -2.77 21.21
C GLY A 133 20.70 -1.98 19.94
N THR A 134 20.98 -2.65 18.81
CA THR A 134 21.29 -1.99 17.53
C THR A 134 20.15 -1.09 17.09
N LEU A 135 20.46 0.16 16.74
CA LEU A 135 19.48 1.11 16.22
C LEU A 135 19.32 0.90 14.71
N VAL A 136 18.07 0.71 14.27
CA VAL A 136 17.73 0.50 12.86
C VAL A 136 16.65 1.48 12.42
N GLU A 137 16.61 1.75 11.12
CA GLU A 137 15.60 2.59 10.49
C GLU A 137 14.92 1.89 9.33
N LEU A 138 13.65 2.24 9.10
CA LEU A 138 12.91 1.71 7.96
C LEU A 138 13.42 2.34 6.66
N THR A 139 13.54 1.50 5.63
CA THR A 139 13.86 1.94 4.27
C THR A 139 12.65 1.85 3.34
N ARG A 140 11.56 1.25 3.82
CA ARG A 140 10.30 1.04 3.10
C ARG A 140 9.12 1.64 3.86
N LEU A 141 8.08 1.99 3.14
CA LEU A 141 6.89 2.62 3.68
C LEU A 141 6.23 1.74 4.76
N ALA A 142 5.99 2.31 5.93
CA ALA A 142 5.42 1.60 7.07
C ALA A 142 3.92 1.37 6.88
N VAL A 143 3.45 0.13 6.99
CA VAL A 143 2.02 -0.20 6.85
C VAL A 143 1.15 0.54 7.88
N GLY A 144 1.66 0.76 9.10
CA GLY A 144 0.92 1.44 10.16
C GLY A 144 0.99 2.98 10.12
N TYR A 145 1.65 3.59 9.15
CA TYR A 145 1.71 5.06 9.04
C TYR A 145 0.46 5.60 8.36
N LYS A 146 -0.17 6.63 8.94
CA LYS A 146 -1.49 7.12 8.50
C LYS A 146 -1.53 7.64 7.07
N ALA A 147 -0.42 8.18 6.55
CA ALA A 147 -0.36 8.65 5.16
C ALA A 147 -0.04 7.51 4.17
N SER A 148 0.38 6.33 4.62
CA SER A 148 0.80 5.24 3.73
C SER A 148 -0.26 4.82 2.72
N PRO A 149 -1.55 4.66 3.08
CA PRO A 149 -2.58 4.32 2.11
C PRO A 149 -2.73 5.36 1.00
N GLU A 150 -2.61 6.66 1.33
CA GLU A 150 -2.67 7.74 0.34
C GLU A 150 -1.45 7.75 -0.59
N ILE A 151 -0.25 7.62 -0.02
CA ILE A 151 1.00 7.53 -0.80
C ILE A 151 0.88 6.38 -1.81
N LEU A 152 0.38 5.24 -1.36
CA LEU A 152 0.23 4.07 -2.20
C LEU A 152 -0.87 4.27 -3.26
N GLN A 153 -2.04 4.80 -2.87
CA GLN A 153 -3.13 5.16 -3.78
C GLN A 153 -2.62 6.06 -4.91
N ILE A 154 -1.86 7.10 -4.58
CA ILE A 154 -1.27 8.04 -5.53
C ILE A 154 -0.32 7.33 -6.51
N ILE A 155 0.59 6.51 -5.98
CA ILE A 155 1.58 5.78 -6.79
C ILE A 155 0.86 4.83 -7.74
N ILE A 156 -0.10 4.04 -7.26
CA ILE A 156 -0.79 3.07 -8.11
C ILE A 156 -1.64 3.78 -9.16
N THR A 157 -2.43 4.77 -8.76
CA THR A 157 -3.31 5.55 -9.65
C THR A 157 -2.53 6.21 -10.79
N SER A 158 -1.39 6.81 -10.48
CA SER A 158 -0.61 7.60 -11.45
C SER A 158 0.41 6.77 -12.25
N ALA A 159 1.02 5.78 -11.62
CA ALA A 159 2.19 5.11 -12.17
C ALA A 159 1.86 3.73 -12.75
N ILE A 160 0.81 3.07 -12.27
CA ILE A 160 0.48 1.69 -12.66
C ILE A 160 -0.86 1.63 -13.41
N ALA A 161 -1.92 2.12 -12.78
CA ALA A 161 -3.29 1.97 -13.25
C ALA A 161 -3.65 2.94 -14.40
N GLY A 162 -2.96 4.08 -14.50
CA GLY A 162 -3.17 5.07 -15.55
C GLY A 162 -4.58 5.68 -15.53
N VAL A 163 -5.03 6.11 -14.35
CA VAL A 163 -6.37 6.66 -14.17
C VAL A 163 -6.49 8.01 -14.90
N THR A 164 -7.51 8.12 -15.74
CA THR A 164 -7.69 9.21 -16.72
C THR A 164 -7.77 10.61 -16.13
N THR A 165 -8.19 10.74 -14.87
CA THR A 165 -8.27 12.03 -14.16
C THR A 165 -6.94 12.47 -13.55
N VAL A 166 -5.97 11.58 -13.45
CA VAL A 166 -4.70 11.81 -12.73
C VAL A 166 -3.51 11.86 -13.68
N VAL A 167 -3.51 11.03 -14.73
CA VAL A 167 -2.37 10.93 -15.66
C VAL A 167 -2.61 11.71 -16.95
N HIS A 168 -1.51 12.08 -17.60
CA HIS A 168 -1.57 12.70 -18.93
C HIS A 168 -2.21 11.73 -19.94
N ARG A 169 -2.98 12.26 -20.90
CA ARG A 169 -3.80 11.48 -21.86
C ARG A 169 -3.05 10.34 -22.55
N LEU A 170 -1.77 10.52 -22.88
CA LEU A 170 -0.94 9.50 -23.53
C LEU A 170 -0.67 8.25 -22.67
N TRP A 171 -0.82 8.36 -21.35
CA TRP A 171 -0.60 7.29 -20.38
C TRP A 171 -1.92 6.83 -19.72
N ALA A 172 -3.03 7.44 -20.13
CA ALA A 172 -4.34 7.22 -19.55
C ALA A 172 -5.03 6.02 -20.19
N ALA A 173 -5.87 5.33 -19.40
CA ALA A 173 -6.76 4.32 -19.92
C ALA A 173 -7.64 4.87 -21.05
N PRO A 174 -8.02 4.05 -22.05
CA PRO A 174 -9.00 4.46 -23.05
C PRO A 174 -10.28 4.99 -22.36
N PRO A 175 -10.97 6.00 -22.91
CA PRO A 175 -12.15 6.61 -22.26
C PRO A 175 -13.29 5.63 -21.91
N LEU A 176 -13.36 4.51 -22.64
CA LEU A 176 -14.35 3.44 -22.43
C LEU A 176 -13.95 2.45 -21.32
N VAL A 177 -12.70 2.48 -20.87
CA VAL A 177 -12.21 1.67 -19.75
C VAL A 177 -12.40 2.45 -18.47
N ARG A 178 -13.10 1.85 -17.51
CA ARG A 178 -13.16 2.33 -16.13
C ARG A 178 -12.05 1.68 -15.33
N VAL A 179 -11.24 2.52 -14.68
CA VAL A 179 -10.15 2.07 -13.82
C VAL A 179 -10.37 2.65 -12.43
N ASP A 180 -10.56 1.76 -11.47
CA ASP A 180 -10.73 2.14 -10.07
C ASP A 180 -9.56 1.60 -9.25
N VAL A 181 -9.03 2.43 -8.36
CA VAL A 181 -7.92 2.07 -7.48
C VAL A 181 -8.35 2.25 -6.05
N TRP A 182 -7.95 1.29 -5.20
CA TRP A 182 -8.14 1.34 -3.77
C TRP A 182 -6.96 0.74 -3.05
N ILE A 183 -6.14 1.61 -2.49
CA ILE A 183 -4.91 1.28 -1.77
C ILE A 183 -4.00 0.44 -2.67
N ASP A 184 -4.06 -0.88 -2.60
CA ASP A 184 -3.29 -1.87 -3.36
C ASP A 184 -4.09 -2.61 -4.45
N ASN A 185 -5.40 -2.41 -4.52
CA ASN A 185 -6.30 -3.07 -5.46
C ASN A 185 -6.59 -2.17 -6.67
N ILE A 186 -6.55 -2.74 -7.86
CA ILE A 186 -6.91 -2.10 -9.12
C ILE A 186 -8.04 -2.89 -9.75
N ARG A 187 -9.12 -2.22 -10.14
CA ARG A 187 -10.17 -2.79 -10.99
C ARG A 187 -10.13 -2.12 -12.36
N ILE A 188 -10.27 -2.94 -13.40
CA ILE A 188 -10.32 -2.50 -14.80
C ILE A 188 -11.58 -3.09 -15.40
N ALA A 189 -12.53 -2.24 -15.79
CA ALA A 189 -13.85 -2.64 -16.27
C ALA A 189 -14.18 -2.00 -17.62
N GLY A 190 -14.80 -2.76 -18.52
CA GLY A 190 -15.14 -2.30 -19.86
C GLY A 190 -15.55 -3.44 -20.78
N SER A 191 -15.40 -3.22 -22.10
CA SER A 191 -15.53 -4.31 -23.07
C SER A 191 -14.45 -5.37 -22.82
N LYS A 192 -14.68 -6.60 -23.28
CA LYS A 192 -13.68 -7.68 -23.12
C LYS A 192 -12.32 -7.32 -23.71
N SER A 193 -12.30 -6.71 -24.91
CA SER A 193 -11.07 -6.30 -25.58
C SER A 193 -10.34 -5.21 -24.81
N ASP A 194 -11.06 -4.17 -24.38
CA ASP A 194 -10.45 -3.00 -23.76
C ASP A 194 -9.95 -3.31 -22.35
N ALA A 195 -10.73 -4.07 -21.57
CA ALA A 195 -10.32 -4.50 -20.24
C ALA A 195 -9.08 -5.39 -20.28
N THR A 196 -8.99 -6.31 -21.24
CA THR A 196 -7.83 -7.19 -21.43
C THR A 196 -6.58 -6.41 -21.86
N LEU A 197 -6.76 -5.46 -22.79
CA LEU A 197 -5.68 -4.60 -23.26
C LEU A 197 -5.12 -3.79 -22.09
N TRP A 198 -5.99 -3.16 -21.30
CA TRP A 198 -5.55 -2.31 -20.21
C TRP A 198 -5.00 -3.09 -19.01
N GLU A 199 -5.54 -4.29 -18.72
CA GLU A 199 -4.95 -5.23 -17.76
C GLU A 199 -3.49 -5.52 -18.12
N THR A 200 -3.24 -5.83 -19.40
CA THR A 200 -1.88 -6.11 -19.90
C THR A 200 -0.99 -4.88 -19.75
N GLN A 201 -1.51 -3.68 -20.03
CA GLN A 201 -0.75 -2.44 -19.86
C GLN A 201 -0.45 -2.14 -18.39
N ALA A 202 -1.40 -2.32 -17.48
CA ALA A 202 -1.21 -2.12 -16.05
C ALA A 202 -0.16 -3.08 -15.47
N LEU A 203 -0.17 -4.35 -15.91
CA LEU A 203 0.85 -5.33 -15.55
C LEU A 203 2.23 -4.94 -16.07
N ARG A 204 2.35 -4.45 -17.31
CA ARG A 204 3.61 -3.91 -17.86
C ARG A 204 4.09 -2.68 -17.08
N ASN A 205 3.18 -1.79 -16.70
CA ASN A 205 3.52 -0.61 -15.91
C ASN A 205 4.06 -1.01 -14.53
N ALA A 206 3.44 -2.00 -13.88
CA ALA A 206 3.89 -2.57 -12.61
C ALA A 206 5.27 -3.20 -12.75
N ASP A 207 5.48 -4.05 -13.75
CA ASP A 207 6.77 -4.70 -14.02
C ASP A 207 7.90 -3.68 -14.27
N GLY A 208 7.64 -2.65 -15.08
CA GLY A 208 8.59 -1.55 -15.31
C GLY A 208 8.90 -0.70 -14.07
N ARG A 209 8.15 -0.87 -12.98
CA ARG A 209 8.38 -0.26 -11.66
C ARG A 209 8.86 -1.25 -10.62
N HIS A 210 9.21 -2.47 -11.05
CA HIS A 210 9.56 -3.60 -10.20
C HIS A 210 8.49 -3.90 -9.14
N ALA A 211 7.22 -3.64 -9.49
CA ALA A 211 6.09 -3.85 -8.62
C ALA A 211 5.52 -5.27 -8.80
N THR A 212 5.46 -6.03 -7.71
CA THR A 212 4.92 -7.39 -7.69
C THR A 212 3.39 -7.35 -7.56
N THR A 213 2.70 -7.94 -8.54
CA THR A 213 1.25 -8.12 -8.52
C THR A 213 0.86 -9.54 -8.13
N GLY A 214 -0.10 -9.71 -7.22
CA GLY A 214 -0.80 -10.96 -6.98
C GLY A 214 -1.69 -11.31 -8.18
N LYS A 215 -1.49 -12.50 -8.76
CA LYS A 215 -2.36 -13.03 -9.81
C LYS A 215 -3.67 -13.54 -9.20
N ASN A 216 -4.64 -12.65 -9.04
CA ASN A 216 -6.05 -13.00 -9.05
C ASN A 216 -6.70 -12.34 -10.27
N ALA A 217 -6.23 -12.68 -11.48
CA ALA A 217 -6.94 -12.32 -12.71
C ALA A 217 -8.27 -13.09 -12.73
N ASN A 218 -9.25 -12.60 -11.96
CA ASN A 218 -10.62 -13.09 -11.98
C ASN A 218 -11.24 -12.62 -13.28
N ARG A 219 -10.89 -13.28 -14.39
CA ARG A 219 -11.57 -13.14 -15.68
C ARG A 219 -12.90 -13.88 -15.59
N ALA A 220 -13.79 -13.38 -14.75
CA ALA A 220 -15.15 -13.90 -14.66
C ALA A 220 -16.09 -12.95 -15.40
N LEU A 221 -16.82 -13.50 -16.37
CA LEU A 221 -18.03 -12.90 -16.90
C LEU A 221 -19.01 -12.80 -15.71
N ARG A 222 -19.05 -11.66 -15.01
CA ARG A 222 -20.01 -11.31 -13.92
C ARG A 222 -19.71 -11.75 -12.48
N SER A 223 -18.49 -12.14 -12.09
CA SER A 223 -18.20 -12.43 -10.67
C SER A 223 -16.72 -12.31 -10.28
N ALA A 224 -16.11 -11.14 -10.48
CA ALA A 224 -14.77 -10.86 -9.95
C ALA A 224 -14.88 -10.19 -8.57
N PRO A 225 -14.47 -10.84 -7.46
CA PRO A 225 -14.41 -10.19 -6.16
C PRO A 225 -13.42 -9.03 -6.18
N PHE A 226 -13.86 -7.89 -5.65
CA PHE A 226 -13.03 -6.74 -5.36
C PHE A 226 -13.38 -6.28 -3.95
N TRP A 227 -12.35 -6.09 -3.12
CA TRP A 227 -12.48 -5.83 -1.68
C TRP A 227 -13.26 -6.90 -0.91
N GLY A 228 -13.22 -8.15 -1.36
CA GLY A 228 -13.93 -9.25 -0.71
C GLY A 228 -15.44 -9.28 -0.98
N CYS A 229 -15.98 -8.34 -1.77
CA CYS A 229 -17.37 -8.40 -2.23
C CYS A 229 -17.48 -9.26 -3.50
N ASN A 230 -18.06 -10.45 -3.39
CA ASN A 230 -18.56 -11.21 -4.54
C ASN A 230 -19.91 -10.64 -4.94
N LEU A 231 -19.98 -9.95 -6.08
CA LEU A 231 -21.27 -9.52 -6.63
C LEU A 231 -21.68 -10.52 -7.70
N LEU A 232 -22.57 -11.43 -7.32
CA LEU A 232 -23.25 -12.35 -8.22
C LEU A 232 -24.40 -11.59 -8.88
N THR A 233 -24.39 -11.43 -10.21
CA THR A 233 -25.59 -11.01 -10.93
C THR A 233 -26.57 -12.19 -11.01
N HIS A 234 -27.64 -12.19 -10.22
CA HIS A 234 -28.78 -13.08 -10.46
C HIS A 234 -29.50 -12.62 -11.74
N THR A 235 -29.44 -13.40 -12.81
CA THR A 235 -30.42 -13.33 -13.91
C THR A 235 -31.69 -14.05 -13.48
N GLY A 236 -32.37 -13.53 -12.46
CA GLY A 236 -33.76 -13.89 -12.19
C GLY A 236 -34.62 -13.06 -13.12
N ARG A 237 -35.21 -13.67 -14.15
CA ARG A 237 -36.46 -13.13 -14.70
C ARG A 237 -37.43 -13.11 -13.54
N TYR A 238 -37.83 -11.93 -13.08
CA TYR A 238 -39.00 -11.82 -12.20
C TYR A 238 -40.20 -12.41 -12.96
N PRO A 239 -41.01 -13.29 -12.33
CA PRO A 239 -42.30 -13.69 -12.88
C PRO A 239 -43.26 -12.49 -12.96
#